data_AF-A0A7S1RS42-F1
#
_entry.id   AF-A0A7S1RS42-F1
#
_cell.length_a   1.000
_cell.length_b   1.000
_cell.length_c   1.000
_cell.angle_alpha   90.00
_cell.angle_beta   90.00
_cell.angle_gamma   90.00
#
_symmetry.space_group_name_H-M   'P 1'
#
loop_
_entity.id
_entity.type
_entity.pdbx_description
1 polymer ?
#
loop_
_entity_poly.entity_id
_entity_poly.type
_entity_poly.pdbx_seq_one_letter_code
_entity_poly.pdbx_strand_id
1 'polypeptide(L)'
;IEFCTHELEVPLCTWVLPVMGIFDEVPEATACAKEDVKRALTVLDNHLLHGTYMVGHQVTLADVSLCCALLDGMRLVLDEDLRKPFGNLMRWFNLCLAQPEFKAVLGEVKLC
;
A
#
# COMPACT_ATOMS: atom_id res chain seq x y z
N ILE A 1 -12.96 2.99 -3.26
CA ILE A 1 -13.00 1.80 -2.37
C ILE A 1 -12.88 0.54 -3.21
N GLU A 2 -13.68 0.37 -4.25
CA GLU A 2 -13.59 -0.79 -5.17
C GLU A 2 -12.18 -1.08 -5.70
N PHE A 3 -11.45 -0.06 -6.15
CA PHE A 3 -10.04 -0.19 -6.56
C PHE A 3 -9.13 -0.76 -5.47
N CYS A 4 -9.31 -0.31 -4.22
CA CYS A 4 -8.50 -0.78 -3.09
C CYS A 4 -8.71 -2.28 -2.86
N THR A 5 -9.96 -2.74 -2.89
CA THR A 5 -10.29 -4.13 -2.61
C THR A 5 -9.84 -5.08 -3.72
N HIS A 6 -10.10 -4.74 -4.99
CA HIS A 6 -9.87 -5.68 -6.09
C HIS A 6 -8.47 -5.59 -6.70
N GLU A 7 -7.93 -4.38 -6.86
CA GLU A 7 -6.67 -4.17 -7.60
C GLU A 7 -5.44 -4.15 -6.69
N LEU A 8 -5.64 -3.98 -5.38
CA LEU A 8 -4.53 -3.78 -4.42
C LEU A 8 -4.54 -4.80 -3.28
N GLU A 9 -5.65 -4.92 -2.55
CA GLU A 9 -5.75 -5.76 -1.35
C GLU A 9 -5.63 -7.26 -1.69
N VAL A 10 -6.37 -7.76 -2.67
CA VAL A 10 -6.30 -9.17 -3.10
C VAL A 10 -4.88 -9.60 -3.51
N PRO A 11 -4.16 -8.90 -4.41
CA PRO A 11 -2.81 -9.30 -4.78
C PRO A 11 -1.81 -9.07 -3.64
N LEU A 12 -1.98 -8.04 -2.79
CA LEU A 12 -1.16 -7.88 -1.58
C LEU A 12 -1.35 -9.04 -0.62
N CYS A 13 -2.57 -9.47 -0.34
CA CYS A 13 -2.82 -10.63 0.54
C CYS A 13 -2.17 -11.90 -0.01
N THR A 14 -2.25 -12.12 -1.33
CA THR A 14 -1.63 -13.30 -1.98
C THR A 14 -0.11 -13.32 -1.77
N TRP A 15 0.53 -12.16 -1.68
CA TRP A 15 1.97 -12.05 -1.46
C TRP A 15 2.35 -11.99 0.04
N VAL A 16 1.59 -11.29 0.86
CA VAL A 16 1.90 -11.06 2.28
C VAL A 16 1.55 -12.27 3.16
N LEU A 17 0.44 -12.96 2.90
CA LEU A 17 -0.04 -14.06 3.75
C LEU A 17 0.93 -15.26 3.79
N PRO A 18 1.61 -15.63 2.69
CA PRO A 18 2.68 -16.63 2.74
C PRO A 18 3.89 -16.17 3.58
N VAL A 19 4.27 -14.89 3.49
CA VAL A 19 5.36 -14.31 4.30
C VAL A 19 5.02 -14.29 5.79
N MET A 20 3.73 -14.14 6.13
CA MET A 20 3.23 -14.29 7.50
C MET A 20 3.09 -15.76 7.96
N GLY A 21 3.31 -16.75 7.07
CA GLY A 21 3.18 -18.18 7.38
C GLY A 21 1.73 -18.69 7.52
N ILE A 22 0.76 -17.95 6.97
CA ILE A 22 -0.67 -18.32 7.04
C ILE A 22 -1.03 -19.31 5.93
N PHE A 23 -0.44 -19.15 4.74
CA PHE A 23 -0.64 -20.01 3.58
C PHE A 23 0.70 -20.45 2.99
N ASP A 24 0.69 -21.55 2.24
CA ASP A 24 1.86 -21.97 1.45
C ASP A 24 2.04 -21.06 0.24
N GLU A 25 3.28 -20.72 -0.08
CA GLU A 25 3.61 -19.92 -1.26
C GLU A 25 3.31 -20.73 -2.53
N VAL A 26 2.49 -20.17 -3.41
CA VAL A 26 2.32 -20.64 -4.79
C VAL A 26 3.17 -19.74 -5.69
N PRO A 27 4.30 -20.21 -6.25
CA PRO A 27 5.26 -19.34 -6.94
C PRO A 27 4.67 -18.58 -8.14
N GLU A 28 3.81 -19.23 -8.93
CA GLU A 28 3.15 -18.62 -10.09
C GLU A 28 2.19 -17.51 -9.68
N ALA A 29 1.31 -17.78 -8.70
CA ALA A 29 0.37 -16.79 -8.18
C ALA A 29 1.09 -15.61 -7.51
N THR A 30 2.19 -15.88 -6.80
CA THR A 30 3.00 -14.85 -6.14
C THR A 30 3.71 -13.96 -7.17
N ALA A 31 4.20 -14.52 -8.28
CA ALA A 31 4.80 -13.75 -9.36
C ALA A 31 3.77 -12.83 -10.04
N CYS A 32 2.58 -13.34 -10.37
CA CYS A 32 1.49 -12.51 -10.91
C CYS A 32 1.06 -11.42 -9.92
N ALA A 33 0.89 -11.77 -8.65
CA ALA A 33 0.52 -10.81 -7.60
C ALA A 33 1.54 -9.67 -7.47
N LYS A 34 2.84 -9.96 -7.56
CA LYS A 34 3.90 -8.94 -7.56
C LYS A 34 3.75 -7.95 -8.71
N GLU A 35 3.46 -8.44 -9.91
CA GLU A 35 3.24 -7.59 -11.08
C GLU A 35 1.96 -6.75 -10.94
N ASP A 36 0.88 -7.36 -10.45
CA ASP A 36 -0.40 -6.69 -10.24
C ASP A 36 -0.28 -5.57 -9.20
N VAL A 37 0.37 -5.83 -8.05
CA VAL A 37 0.69 -4.83 -7.04
C VAL A 37 1.51 -3.70 -7.68
N LYS A 38 2.56 -4.02 -8.45
CA LYS A 38 3.40 -3.00 -9.09
C LYS A 38 2.60 -2.10 -10.05
N ARG A 39 1.66 -2.67 -10.81
CA ARG A 39 0.74 -1.88 -11.66
C ARG A 39 -0.16 -0.98 -10.82
N ALA A 40 -0.76 -1.52 -9.75
CA ALA A 40 -1.62 -0.74 -8.86
C ALA A 40 -0.87 0.42 -8.19
N LEU A 41 0.35 0.18 -7.69
CA LEU A 41 1.22 1.21 -7.11
C LEU A 41 1.58 2.30 -8.14
N THR A 42 1.82 1.92 -9.40
CA THR A 42 2.09 2.88 -10.49
C THR A 42 0.89 3.78 -10.75
N VAL A 43 -0.32 3.21 -10.77
CA VAL A 43 -1.57 3.99 -10.94
C VAL A 43 -1.74 4.99 -9.79
N LEU A 44 -1.52 4.54 -8.55
CA LEU A 44 -1.63 5.40 -7.37
C LEU A 44 -0.58 6.50 -7.35
N ASP A 45 0.67 6.20 -7.70
CA ASP A 45 1.75 7.20 -7.76
C ASP A 45 1.44 8.29 -8.80
N ASN A 46 0.97 7.89 -9.98
CA ASN A 46 0.56 8.83 -11.03
C ASN A 46 -0.64 9.69 -10.62
N HIS A 47 -1.61 9.11 -9.91
CA HIS A 47 -2.76 9.85 -9.38
C HIS A 47 -2.32 10.91 -8.37
N LEU A 48 -1.37 10.56 -7.50
CA LEU A 48 -0.81 11.45 -6.49
C LEU A 48 0.21 12.46 -7.03
N LEU A 49 0.53 12.42 -8.33
CA LEU A 49 1.46 13.38 -8.94
C LEU A 49 0.96 14.83 -8.77
N HIS A 50 -0.33 15.06 -8.93
CA HIS A 50 -0.95 16.39 -8.85
C HIS A 50 -1.80 16.61 -7.57
N GLY A 51 -2.00 15.57 -6.76
CA GLY A 51 -2.84 15.59 -5.56
C GLY A 51 -2.05 15.33 -4.28
N THR A 52 -2.39 16.06 -3.21
CA THR A 52 -1.83 15.80 -1.86
C THR A 52 -2.48 14.58 -1.21
N TYR A 53 -3.80 14.41 -1.41
CA TYR A 53 -4.61 13.31 -0.92
C TYR A 53 -5.32 12.63 -2.11
N MET A 54 -5.92 11.47 -1.86
CA MET A 54 -6.59 10.69 -2.90
C MET A 54 -7.80 11.43 -3.50
N VAL A 55 -8.52 12.21 -2.69
CA VAL A 55 -9.70 12.97 -3.12
C VAL A 55 -9.68 14.38 -2.54
N GLY A 56 -9.54 15.38 -3.41
CA GLY A 56 -9.57 16.79 -3.01
C GLY A 56 -8.34 17.21 -2.21
N HIS A 57 -8.57 17.94 -1.10
CA HIS A 57 -7.51 18.64 -0.34
C HIS A 57 -7.47 18.27 1.15
N GLN A 58 -8.18 17.22 1.56
CA GLN A 58 -8.22 16.74 2.95
C GLN A 58 -8.21 15.22 2.99
N VAL A 59 -7.85 14.64 4.14
CA VAL A 59 -7.94 13.20 4.36
C VAL A 59 -9.39 12.76 4.23
N THR A 60 -9.61 11.74 3.41
CA THR A 60 -10.93 11.12 3.23
C THR A 60 -10.88 9.64 3.58
N LEU A 61 -12.04 8.99 3.56
CA LEU A 61 -12.12 7.54 3.72
C LEU A 61 -11.29 6.79 2.67
N ALA A 62 -11.13 7.35 1.46
CA ALA A 62 -10.27 6.75 0.44
C ALA A 62 -8.82 6.64 0.90
N ASP A 63 -8.31 7.68 1.57
CA ASP A 63 -6.95 7.70 2.09
C ASP A 63 -6.77 6.68 3.22
N VAL A 64 -7.73 6.61 4.15
CA VAL A 64 -7.70 5.66 5.27
C VAL A 64 -7.73 4.23 4.77
N SER A 65 -8.67 3.88 3.89
CA SER A 65 -8.77 2.51 3.35
C SER A 65 -7.51 2.08 2.60
N LEU A 66 -6.96 2.94 1.74
CA LEU A 66 -5.73 2.63 1.00
C LEU A 66 -4.51 2.51 1.91
N CYS A 67 -4.38 3.38 2.92
CA CYS A 67 -3.30 3.28 3.89
C CYS A 67 -3.37 1.97 4.69
N CYS A 68 -4.57 1.57 5.14
CA CYS A 68 -4.74 0.30 5.84
C CYS A 68 -4.41 -0.90 4.96
N ALA A 69 -4.86 -0.93 3.70
CA ALA A 69 -4.55 -2.03 2.78
C ALA A 69 -3.05 -2.12 2.45
N LEU A 70 -2.36 -0.98 2.33
CA LEU A 70 -0.93 -0.94 2.04
C LEU A 70 -0.04 -1.25 3.24
N LEU A 71 -0.57 -1.15 4.47
CA LEU A 71 0.23 -1.19 5.69
C LEU A 71 1.05 -2.48 5.82
N ASP A 72 0.41 -3.63 5.66
CA ASP A 72 1.08 -4.92 5.78
C ASP A 72 2.06 -5.15 4.62
N GLY A 73 1.70 -4.67 3.42
CA GLY A 73 2.58 -4.64 2.26
C GLY A 73 3.89 -3.88 2.55
N MET A 74 3.76 -2.66 3.06
CA MET A 74 4.85 -1.75 3.40
C MET A 74 5.73 -2.24 4.56
N ARG A 75 5.19 -3.10 5.44
CA ARG A 75 5.90 -3.67 6.59
C ARG A 75 6.67 -4.95 6.28
N LEU A 76 6.28 -5.70 5.26
CA LEU A 76 6.74 -7.08 5.09
C LEU A 76 7.31 -7.41 3.71
N VAL A 77 6.80 -6.81 2.63
CA VAL A 77 7.13 -7.25 1.26
C VAL A 77 7.59 -6.15 0.32
N LEU A 78 7.22 -4.88 0.59
CA LEU A 78 7.64 -3.73 -0.21
C LEU A 78 8.95 -3.16 0.37
N ASP A 79 10.07 -3.75 -0.02
CA ASP A 79 11.40 -3.29 0.35
C ASP A 79 11.73 -1.88 -0.22
N GLU A 80 12.86 -1.32 0.20
CA GLU A 80 13.27 0.02 -0.22
C GLU A 80 13.43 0.15 -1.75
N ASP A 81 13.95 -0.88 -2.41
CA ASP A 81 14.19 -0.85 -3.86
C ASP A 81 12.89 -0.88 -4.68
N LEU A 82 11.88 -1.61 -4.21
CA LEU A 82 10.54 -1.59 -4.80
C LEU A 82 9.80 -0.28 -4.53
N ARG A 83 10.08 0.40 -3.42
CA ARG A 83 9.44 1.67 -3.05
C ARG A 83 10.07 2.89 -3.75
N LYS A 84 11.37 2.86 -4.04
CA LYS A 84 12.11 3.95 -4.73
C LYS A 84 11.41 4.57 -5.93
N PRO A 85 10.84 3.82 -6.89
CA PRO A 85 10.17 4.43 -8.05
C PRO A 85 8.86 5.15 -7.71
N PHE A 86 8.24 4.89 -6.55
CA PHE A 86 6.93 5.40 -6.16
C PHE A 86 7.03 6.58 -5.17
N GLY A 87 7.74 7.63 -5.58
CA GLY A 87 8.03 8.77 -4.70
C GLY A 87 6.79 9.55 -4.24
N ASN A 88 5.79 9.73 -5.11
CA ASN A 88 4.56 10.45 -4.76
C ASN A 88 3.69 9.62 -3.81
N LEU A 89 3.63 8.31 -4.04
CA LEU A 89 2.96 7.37 -3.15
C LEU A 89 3.61 7.35 -1.78
N MET A 90 4.94 7.24 -1.71
CA MET A 90 5.64 7.24 -0.42
C MET A 90 5.49 8.56 0.33
N ARG A 91 5.49 9.70 -0.37
CA ARG A 91 5.17 11.01 0.22
C ARG A 91 3.78 11.00 0.86
N TRP A 92 2.77 10.55 0.12
CA TRP A 92 1.38 10.48 0.61
C TRP A 92 1.25 9.51 1.79
N PHE A 93 1.85 8.32 1.71
CA PHE A 93 1.77 7.32 2.77
C PHE A 93 2.39 7.84 4.08
N ASN A 94 3.57 8.46 4.00
CA ASN A 94 4.21 9.09 5.15
C ASN A 94 3.39 10.27 5.69
N LEU A 95 2.74 11.05 4.82
CA LEU A 95 1.85 12.14 5.23
C LEU A 95 0.65 11.62 6.03
N CYS A 96 0.03 10.52 5.59
CA CYS A 96 -1.06 9.87 6.31
C CYS A 96 -0.59 9.33 7.66
N LEU A 97 0.55 8.63 7.70
CA LEU A 97 1.13 8.12 8.96
C LEU A 97 1.56 9.23 9.93
N ALA A 98 1.85 10.43 9.44
CA ALA A 98 2.21 11.56 10.29
C ALA A 98 1.02 12.14 11.06
N GLN A 99 -0.21 11.92 10.58
CA GLN A 99 -1.43 12.45 11.19
C GLN A 99 -1.68 11.84 12.58
N PRO A 100 -2.17 12.61 13.55
CA PRO A 100 -2.39 12.14 14.91
C PRO A 100 -3.41 11.00 14.99
N GLU A 101 -4.44 11.01 14.15
CA GLU A 101 -5.47 9.98 14.09
C GLU A 101 -4.90 8.63 13.65
N PHE A 102 -4.01 8.64 12.65
CA PHE A 102 -3.34 7.43 12.19
C PHE A 102 -2.35 6.92 13.24
N LYS A 103 -1.56 7.79 13.86
CA LYS A 103 -0.64 7.41 14.95
C LYS A 103 -1.36 6.82 16.15
N ALA A 104 -2.53 7.35 16.49
CA ALA A 104 -3.32 6.86 17.62
C ALA A 104 -3.76 5.40 17.43
N VAL A 105 -3.97 4.96 16.18
CA VAL A 105 -4.44 3.60 15.87
C VAL A 105 -3.29 2.67 15.46
N LEU A 106 -2.40 3.13 14.59
CA LEU A 106 -1.35 2.31 13.97
C LEU A 106 -0.04 2.28 14.78
N GLY A 107 0.13 3.23 15.71
CA GLY A 107 1.36 3.39 16.48
C GLY A 107 2.56 3.75 15.61
N GLU A 108 3.75 3.31 16.04
CA GLU A 108 4.98 3.46 15.27
C GLU A 108 5.03 2.40 14.16
N VAL A 109 5.05 2.86 12.91
CA VAL A 109 5.10 1.98 11.73
C VAL A 109 6.54 1.88 11.22
N LYS A 110 7.14 0.69 11.35
CA LYS A 110 8.44 0.38 10.76
C LYS A 110 8.25 -0.28 9.40
N LEU A 111 8.82 0.31 8.35
CA LEU A 111 8.83 -0.24 7.00
C LEU A 111 9.90 -1.33 6.88
N CYS A 112 9.70 -2.32 6.00
CA CYS A 112 10.73 -3.34 5.71
C CYS A 112 11.88 -2.78 4.86
#